data_AF-A0A257M6A6-F1
#
_entry.id   AF-A0A257M6A6-F1
#
_cell.length_a   1.000
_cell.length_b   1.000
_cell.length_c   1.000
_cell.angle_alpha   90.00
_cell.angle_beta   90.00
_cell.angle_gamma   90.00
#
_symmetry.space_group_name_H-M   'P 1'
#
loop_
_entity.id
_entity.type
_entity.pdbx_description
1 polymer ?
#
loop_
_entity_poly.entity_id
_entity_poly.type
_entity_poly.pdbx_seq_one_letter_code
_entity_poly.pdbx_strand_id
1 'polypeptide(L)'
;MKPRFLSWPDLSLLLAAAGGLGFLLLQHRSAGQLEEENARLSQRIEAWEKRVESSADEENPGLSAKALAKSGPSGMAKLAAILRGADSGNPAAFRESLMLESQFRTLDAATLERMIAEARAADLSEEDRERIVGKLLEVLVEKDPVRAFAVIEEGFAGKTPREIQQQLSKRSGLFEKWILRDGPQALAWLDRQIAAGRFESRSLAGTSTVRQEYEALIFLKTKDGSRIAALDPLDRLPTLQSWRFQSLKPEEQASFAKVARTSGLKPSEVAEALKPLMNRAMGSGDLAGADAFFERVAPTPEELPHLSEAAAGTAMFALGKKADQLTGDEVPAIRSWLTEKSAGGDAYIGSMIGKGFSNGWDSAQIFTTLDRLQKDQPSDELISNFLLSASQGNKQKLDYATARDLANRISNLGKRADVLNAIEAGQTPRP
;
A
#
# COMPACT_ATOMS: atom_id res chain seq x y z
N MET A 1 6.08 -66.46 34.37
CA MET A 1 5.49 -65.10 34.44
C MET A 1 6.07 -64.27 33.31
N LYS A 2 5.26 -63.89 32.31
CA LYS A 2 5.68 -63.01 31.20
C LYS A 2 5.20 -61.58 31.48
N PRO A 3 6.02 -60.54 31.31
CA PRO A 3 5.59 -59.16 31.48
C PRO A 3 4.72 -58.73 30.29
N ARG A 4 3.59 -58.08 30.57
CA ARG A 4 2.74 -57.41 29.57
C ARG A 4 3.33 -56.03 29.30
N PHE A 5 3.86 -55.82 28.10
CA PHE A 5 4.22 -54.49 27.60
C PHE A 5 2.94 -53.75 27.19
N LEU A 6 2.75 -52.53 27.68
CA LEU A 6 1.74 -51.61 27.16
C LEU A 6 2.04 -51.30 25.69
N SER A 7 0.99 -51.36 24.87
CA SER A 7 1.06 -51.01 23.45
C SER A 7 1.25 -49.51 23.25
N TRP A 8 2.08 -49.16 22.26
CA TRP A 8 2.43 -47.78 21.85
C TRP A 8 1.26 -46.81 21.56
N PRO A 9 0.03 -47.22 21.19
CA PRO A 9 -1.10 -46.29 21.02
C PRO A 9 -1.57 -45.62 22.33
N ASP A 10 -1.34 -46.24 23.48
CA ASP A 10 -1.84 -45.73 24.77
C ASP A 10 -0.93 -44.63 25.37
N LEU A 11 0.35 -44.61 24.99
CA LEU A 11 1.33 -43.59 25.40
C LEU A 11 1.16 -42.27 24.64
N SER A 12 0.66 -42.30 23.41
CA SER A 12 0.47 -41.11 22.57
C SER A 12 -0.73 -40.27 22.99
N LEU A 13 -1.80 -40.89 23.50
CA LEU A 13 -2.99 -40.21 24.05
C LEU A 13 -2.70 -39.50 25.39
N LEU A 14 -1.84 -40.07 26.24
CA LEU A 14 -1.41 -39.44 27.50
C LEU A 14 -0.46 -38.26 27.27
N LEU A 15 0.41 -38.30 26.25
CA LEU A 15 1.29 -37.19 25.89
C LEU A 15 0.54 -36.02 25.22
N ALA A 16 -0.50 -36.29 24.42
CA ALA A 16 -1.34 -35.25 23.84
C ALA A 16 -2.21 -34.53 24.88
N ALA A 17 -2.74 -35.25 25.88
CA ALA A 17 -3.51 -34.67 26.98
C ALA A 17 -2.66 -33.81 27.93
N ALA A 18 -1.41 -34.22 28.21
CA ALA A 18 -0.49 -33.45 29.04
C ALA A 18 0.05 -32.18 28.33
N GLY A 19 0.26 -32.24 27.01
CA GLY A 19 0.66 -31.08 26.20
C GLY A 19 -0.43 -30.03 26.04
N GLY A 20 -1.69 -30.45 25.85
CA GLY A 20 -2.83 -29.54 25.69
C GLY A 20 -3.20 -28.76 26.96
N LEU A 21 -3.13 -29.40 28.14
CA LEU A 21 -3.34 -28.74 29.43
C LEU A 21 -2.22 -27.74 29.76
N GLY A 22 -0.97 -28.04 29.40
CA GLY A 22 0.15 -27.12 29.55
C GLY A 22 0.02 -25.87 28.67
N PHE A 23 -0.41 -26.02 27.42
CA PHE A 23 -0.63 -24.91 26.49
C PHE A 23 -1.79 -24.01 26.90
N LEU A 24 -2.91 -24.58 27.37
CA LEU A 24 -4.05 -23.81 27.89
C LEU A 24 -3.73 -23.10 29.21
N LEU A 25 -2.92 -23.70 30.09
CA LEU A 25 -2.45 -23.03 31.33
C LEU A 25 -1.43 -21.92 31.05
N LEU A 26 -0.61 -22.04 30.00
CA LEU A 26 0.29 -20.99 29.52
C LEU A 26 -0.47 -19.83 28.87
N GLN A 27 -1.53 -20.12 28.08
CA GLN A 27 -2.40 -19.08 27.53
C GLN A 27 -3.25 -18.36 28.60
N HIS A 28 -3.71 -19.07 29.63
CA HIS A 28 -4.42 -18.43 30.74
C HIS A 28 -3.51 -17.56 31.62
N ARG A 29 -2.22 -17.93 31.78
CA ARG A 29 -1.24 -17.07 32.46
C ARG A 29 -0.91 -15.80 31.68
N SER A 30 -0.82 -15.87 30.34
CA SER A 30 -0.60 -14.66 29.53
C SER A 30 -1.85 -13.77 29.46
N ALA A 31 -3.05 -14.35 29.40
CA ALA A 31 -4.30 -13.59 29.48
C ALA A 31 -4.45 -12.86 30.83
N GLY A 32 -4.19 -13.54 31.94
CA GLY A 32 -4.22 -12.91 33.27
C GLY A 32 -3.16 -11.82 33.46
N GLN A 33 -1.95 -12.02 32.93
CA GLN A 33 -0.92 -10.97 32.94
C GLN A 33 -1.30 -9.76 32.08
N LEU A 34 -1.91 -9.98 30.92
CA LEU A 34 -2.39 -8.90 30.06
C LEU A 34 -3.57 -8.17 30.70
N GLU A 35 -4.48 -8.85 31.38
CA GLU A 35 -5.58 -8.22 32.11
C GLU A 35 -5.07 -7.40 33.31
N GLU A 36 -4.08 -7.91 34.06
CA GLU A 36 -3.44 -7.16 35.14
C GLU A 36 -2.65 -5.95 34.62
N GLU A 37 -1.93 -6.11 33.51
CA GLU A 37 -1.24 -4.99 32.85
C GLU A 37 -2.22 -3.96 32.31
N ASN A 38 -3.33 -4.40 31.71
CA ASN A 38 -4.35 -3.50 31.18
C ASN A 38 -5.12 -2.80 32.30
N ALA A 39 -5.39 -3.49 33.43
CA ALA A 39 -5.97 -2.88 34.62
C ALA A 39 -5.00 -1.88 35.27
N ARG A 40 -3.70 -2.19 35.34
CA ARG A 40 -2.67 -1.25 35.81
C ARG A 40 -2.51 -0.07 34.88
N LEU A 41 -2.57 -0.28 33.57
CA LEU A 41 -2.53 0.80 32.58
C LEU A 41 -3.77 1.67 32.69
N SER A 42 -4.96 1.08 32.83
CA SER A 42 -6.21 1.81 33.04
C SER A 42 -6.19 2.62 34.34
N GLN A 43 -5.73 2.05 35.46
CA GLN A 43 -5.54 2.77 36.72
C GLN A 43 -4.49 3.88 36.61
N ARG A 44 -3.41 3.66 35.83
CA ARG A 44 -2.41 4.70 35.57
C ARG A 44 -2.96 5.80 34.67
N ILE A 45 -3.81 5.47 33.71
CA ILE A 45 -4.51 6.45 32.85
C ILE A 45 -5.50 7.24 33.70
N GLU A 46 -6.31 6.59 34.52
CA GLU A 46 -7.32 7.25 35.36
C GLU A 46 -6.67 8.11 36.46
N ALA A 47 -5.59 7.63 37.08
CA ALA A 47 -4.77 8.42 37.99
C ALA A 47 -4.05 9.56 37.27
N TRP A 48 -3.67 9.37 36.01
CA TRP A 48 -3.07 10.41 35.18
C TRP A 48 -4.11 11.45 34.76
N GLU A 49 -5.32 11.07 34.36
CA GLU A 49 -6.45 11.95 34.04
C GLU A 49 -6.84 12.77 35.25
N LYS A 50 -7.00 12.15 36.43
CA LYS A 50 -7.24 12.88 37.69
C LYS A 50 -6.11 13.84 38.06
N ARG A 51 -4.86 13.49 37.74
CA ARG A 51 -3.70 14.36 37.99
C ARG A 51 -3.58 15.49 36.97
N VAL A 52 -3.99 15.25 35.74
CA VAL A 52 -4.10 16.26 34.67
C VAL A 52 -5.23 17.22 35.00
N GLU A 53 -6.39 16.72 35.45
CA GLU A 53 -7.49 17.54 35.96
C GLU A 53 -7.06 18.34 37.20
N SER A 54 -6.35 17.75 38.15
CA SER A 54 -5.87 18.49 39.33
C SER A 54 -4.72 19.46 39.02
N SER A 55 -3.91 19.20 37.99
CA SER A 55 -2.85 20.12 37.53
C SER A 55 -3.37 21.19 36.56
N ALA A 56 -4.58 21.03 36.02
CA ALA A 56 -5.26 22.07 35.26
C ALA A 56 -5.72 23.21 36.20
N ASP A 57 -5.95 22.91 37.48
CA ASP A 57 -6.29 23.91 38.51
C ASP A 57 -5.06 24.68 39.06
N GLU A 58 -3.86 24.13 38.97
CA GLU A 58 -2.61 24.90 39.11
C GLU A 58 -2.23 25.50 37.73
N GLU A 59 -3.07 26.42 37.24
CA GLU A 59 -2.80 27.16 36.01
C GLU A 59 -1.41 27.80 36.08
N ASN A 60 -0.50 27.39 35.18
CA ASN A 60 0.55 28.28 34.72
C ASN A 60 -0.11 29.17 33.64
N PRO A 61 -0.65 30.36 34.00
CA PRO A 61 -1.63 31.06 33.18
C PRO A 61 -1.08 31.50 31.82
N GLY A 62 0.24 31.47 31.62
CA GLY A 62 0.90 31.75 30.34
C GLY A 62 0.97 30.57 29.36
N LEU A 63 0.47 29.38 29.71
CA LEU A 63 0.53 28.17 28.86
C LEU A 63 -0.85 27.65 28.40
N SER A 64 -1.95 28.27 28.82
CA SER A 64 -3.27 27.81 28.37
C SER A 64 -3.53 28.21 26.91
N ALA A 65 -4.26 27.39 26.16
CA ALA A 65 -4.62 27.69 24.77
C ALA A 65 -5.33 29.04 24.63
N LYS A 66 -6.19 29.41 25.60
CA LYS A 66 -6.84 30.72 25.67
C LYS A 66 -5.85 31.85 25.93
N ALA A 67 -4.83 31.63 26.76
CA ALA A 67 -3.78 32.62 26.99
C ALA A 67 -2.87 32.79 25.77
N LEU A 68 -2.49 31.69 25.11
CA LEU A 68 -1.75 31.72 23.84
C LEU A 68 -2.54 32.49 22.77
N ALA A 69 -3.83 32.24 22.64
CA ALA A 69 -4.75 32.94 21.73
C ALA A 69 -4.98 34.43 22.06
N LYS A 70 -4.60 34.88 23.26
CA LYS A 70 -4.65 36.29 23.68
C LYS A 70 -3.28 36.98 23.59
N SER A 71 -2.20 36.20 23.55
CA SER A 71 -0.81 36.70 23.56
C SER A 71 -0.27 37.02 22.16
N GLY A 72 -1.06 36.79 21.11
CA GLY A 72 -0.72 37.12 19.72
C GLY A 72 0.60 36.48 19.26
N PRO A 73 1.49 37.23 18.56
CA PRO A 73 2.73 36.68 18.01
C PRO A 73 3.64 35.99 19.03
N SER A 74 3.71 36.53 20.26
CA SER A 74 4.50 35.93 21.34
C SER A 74 3.95 34.57 21.80
N GLY A 75 2.62 34.39 21.75
CA GLY A 75 1.97 33.11 22.00
C GLY A 75 2.30 32.08 20.93
N MET A 76 2.37 32.49 19.66
CA MET A 76 2.71 31.60 18.54
C MET A 76 4.16 31.14 18.60
N ALA A 77 5.10 32.01 18.96
CA ALA A 77 6.50 31.62 19.18
C ALA A 77 6.65 30.60 20.32
N LYS A 78 5.88 30.77 21.41
CA LYS A 78 5.87 29.83 22.52
C LYS A 78 5.27 28.48 22.11
N LEU A 79 4.17 28.49 21.36
CA LEU A 79 3.56 27.28 20.81
C LEU A 79 4.53 26.52 19.89
N ALA A 80 5.24 27.23 19.01
CA ALA A 80 6.27 26.63 18.15
C ALA A 80 7.36 25.93 18.97
N ALA A 81 7.86 26.58 20.03
CA ALA A 81 8.88 26.00 20.91
C ALA A 81 8.40 24.71 21.58
N ILE A 82 7.16 24.67 22.06
CA ILE A 82 6.57 23.48 22.69
C ILE A 82 6.45 22.33 21.68
N LEU A 83 5.92 22.60 20.48
CA LEU A 83 5.75 21.57 19.47
C LEU A 83 7.09 21.03 18.95
N ARG A 84 8.11 21.89 18.77
CA ARG A 84 9.46 21.43 18.41
C ARG A 84 10.08 20.54 19.49
N GLY A 85 9.92 20.91 20.76
CA GLY A 85 10.41 20.10 21.86
C GLY A 85 9.74 18.71 21.90
N ALA A 86 8.43 18.65 21.63
CA ALA A 86 7.71 17.39 21.53
C ALA A 86 8.26 16.50 20.40
N ASP A 87 8.49 17.07 19.22
CA ASP A 87 9.04 16.35 18.05
C ASP A 87 10.47 15.86 18.29
N SER A 88 11.29 16.61 19.04
CA SER A 88 12.65 16.20 19.40
C SER A 88 12.69 15.14 20.52
N GLY A 89 11.55 14.64 20.97
CA GLY A 89 11.44 13.64 22.02
C GLY A 89 11.64 14.18 23.44
N ASN A 90 11.53 15.50 23.67
CA ASN A 90 11.58 16.05 25.02
C ASN A 90 10.30 15.67 25.80
N PRO A 91 10.40 14.88 26.88
CA PRO A 91 9.22 14.39 27.58
C PRO A 91 8.35 15.48 28.23
N ALA A 92 8.95 16.61 28.63
CA ALA A 92 8.20 17.73 29.22
C ALA A 92 7.40 18.47 28.14
N ALA A 93 8.03 18.81 27.03
CA ALA A 93 7.37 19.46 25.90
C ALA A 93 6.30 18.56 25.25
N PHE A 94 6.52 17.24 25.23
CA PHE A 94 5.51 16.28 24.80
C PHE A 94 4.27 16.26 25.71
N ARG A 95 4.44 16.35 27.04
CA ARG A 95 3.29 16.47 27.95
C ARG A 95 2.55 17.78 27.75
N GLU A 96 3.29 18.88 27.60
CA GLU A 96 2.71 20.20 27.32
C GLU A 96 1.93 20.20 26.00
N SER A 97 2.43 19.55 24.95
CA SER A 97 1.73 19.46 23.67
C SER A 97 0.43 18.66 23.76
N LEU A 98 0.38 17.58 24.55
CA LEU A 98 -0.85 16.83 24.81
C LEU A 98 -1.88 17.64 25.59
N MET A 99 -1.45 18.40 26.60
CA MET A 99 -2.34 19.31 27.34
C MET A 99 -2.88 20.43 26.44
N LEU A 100 -2.03 20.99 25.58
CA LEU A 100 -2.47 21.99 24.60
C LEU A 100 -3.48 21.41 23.60
N GLU A 101 -3.29 20.17 23.16
CA GLU A 101 -4.25 19.51 22.27
C GLU A 101 -5.63 19.37 22.93
N SER A 102 -5.68 18.92 24.19
CA SER A 102 -6.96 18.82 24.91
C SER A 102 -7.61 20.19 25.07
N GLN A 103 -6.83 21.22 25.37
CA GLN A 103 -7.33 22.59 25.47
C GLN A 103 -7.80 23.16 24.14
N PHE A 104 -7.12 22.91 23.01
CA PHE A 104 -7.59 23.31 21.68
C PHE A 104 -8.96 22.70 21.36
N ARG A 105 -9.21 21.46 21.79
CA ARG A 105 -10.53 20.82 21.64
C ARG A 105 -11.63 21.52 22.44
N THR A 106 -11.30 22.32 23.46
CA THR A 106 -12.29 23.13 24.21
C THR A 106 -12.58 24.50 23.59
N LEU A 107 -11.73 24.98 22.67
CA LEU A 107 -11.91 26.27 22.01
C LEU A 107 -13.08 26.22 21.02
N ASP A 108 -13.73 27.36 20.82
CA ASP A 108 -14.70 27.54 19.74
C ASP A 108 -14.00 27.69 18.37
N ALA A 109 -14.75 27.48 17.28
CA ALA A 109 -14.23 27.52 15.92
C ALA A 109 -13.65 28.90 15.54
N ALA A 110 -14.29 30.00 15.95
CA ALA A 110 -13.85 31.36 15.62
C ALA A 110 -12.51 31.70 16.31
N THR A 111 -12.31 31.20 17.54
CA THR A 111 -11.03 31.33 18.23
C THR A 111 -9.93 30.54 17.51
N LEU A 112 -10.21 29.32 17.04
CA LEU A 112 -9.25 28.54 16.26
C LEU A 112 -8.88 29.21 14.93
N GLU A 113 -9.87 29.75 14.19
CA GLU A 113 -9.63 30.53 12.97
C GLU A 113 -8.70 31.73 13.23
N ARG A 114 -8.97 32.49 14.30
CA ARG A 114 -8.13 33.62 14.71
C ARG A 114 -6.70 33.17 15.02
N MET A 115 -6.53 32.08 15.77
CA MET A 115 -5.20 31.54 16.06
C MET A 115 -4.47 31.09 14.79
N ILE A 116 -5.16 30.52 13.81
CA ILE A 116 -4.56 30.16 12.51
C ILE A 116 -4.10 31.42 11.76
N ALA A 117 -4.93 32.48 11.73
CA ALA A 117 -4.56 33.76 11.12
C ALA A 117 -3.34 34.40 11.82
N GLU A 118 -3.32 34.39 13.16
CA GLU A 118 -2.19 34.87 13.96
C GLU A 118 -0.92 34.05 13.69
N ALA A 119 -1.01 32.71 13.64
CA ALA A 119 0.13 31.85 13.32
C ALA A 119 0.67 32.14 11.91
N ARG A 120 -0.20 32.37 10.92
CA ARG A 120 0.20 32.71 9.55
C ARG A 120 0.89 34.07 9.45
N ALA A 121 0.51 35.04 10.29
CA ALA A 121 1.08 36.39 10.31
C ALA A 121 2.32 36.52 11.23
N ALA A 122 2.55 35.56 12.11
CA ALA A 122 3.67 35.60 13.05
C ALA A 122 5.02 35.46 12.32
N ASP A 123 6.05 36.10 12.88
CA ASP A 123 7.44 36.00 12.43
C ASP A 123 8.06 34.67 12.87
N LEU A 124 7.59 33.59 12.23
CA LEU A 124 8.01 32.21 12.46
C LEU A 124 8.65 31.64 11.20
N SER A 125 9.54 30.66 11.40
CA SER A 125 10.02 29.80 10.32
C SER A 125 8.83 29.15 9.60
N GLU A 126 8.98 28.85 8.30
CA GLU A 126 7.92 28.19 7.51
C GLU A 126 7.51 26.86 8.15
N GLU A 127 8.48 26.10 8.66
CA GLU A 127 8.25 24.83 9.33
C GLU A 127 7.41 24.98 10.60
N ASP A 128 7.76 25.92 11.48
CA ASP A 128 7.01 26.16 12.72
C ASP A 128 5.60 26.67 12.44
N ARG A 129 5.46 27.53 11.43
CA ARG A 129 4.17 28.04 10.97
C ARG A 129 3.29 26.92 10.45
N GLU A 130 3.80 26.08 9.56
CA GLU A 130 3.07 24.94 8.99
C GLU A 130 2.70 23.91 10.07
N ARG A 131 3.58 23.68 11.05
CA ARG A 131 3.33 22.78 12.19
C ARG A 131 2.16 23.28 13.05
N ILE A 132 2.17 24.56 13.44
CA ILE A 132 1.08 25.16 14.23
C ILE A 132 -0.22 25.16 13.45
N VAL A 133 -0.20 25.66 12.21
CA VAL A 133 -1.38 25.76 11.36
C VAL A 133 -1.99 24.38 11.09
N GLY A 134 -1.16 23.37 10.83
CA GLY A 134 -1.60 22.00 10.67
C GLY A 134 -2.36 21.48 11.89
N LYS A 135 -1.79 21.66 13.10
CA LYS A 135 -2.42 21.19 14.34
C LYS A 135 -3.74 21.90 14.64
N LEU A 136 -3.81 23.21 14.43
CA LEU A 136 -5.04 23.96 14.64
C LEU A 136 -6.12 23.59 13.61
N LEU A 137 -5.74 23.36 12.34
CA LEU A 137 -6.65 22.89 11.30
C LEU A 137 -7.18 21.48 11.59
N GLU A 138 -6.38 20.59 12.18
CA GLU A 138 -6.83 19.26 12.63
C GLU A 138 -7.96 19.35 13.66
N VAL A 139 -7.85 20.26 14.62
CA VAL A 139 -8.90 20.47 15.62
C VAL A 139 -10.11 21.17 15.00
N LEU A 140 -9.88 22.13 14.10
CA LEU A 140 -10.95 22.86 13.44
C LEU A 140 -11.76 21.94 12.51
N VAL A 141 -11.14 21.04 11.75
CA VAL A 141 -11.88 20.12 10.87
C VAL A 141 -12.75 19.13 11.66
N GLU A 142 -12.31 18.75 12.87
CA GLU A 142 -13.10 17.92 13.79
C GLU A 142 -14.33 18.67 14.32
N LYS A 143 -14.28 20.01 14.43
CA LYS A 143 -15.39 20.86 14.93
C LYS A 143 -16.30 21.36 13.82
N ASP A 144 -15.74 22.02 12.82
CA ASP A 144 -16.43 22.60 11.68
C ASP A 144 -15.54 22.45 10.42
N PRO A 145 -15.73 21.38 9.64
CA PRO A 145 -14.89 21.11 8.48
C PRO A 145 -15.09 22.12 7.36
N VAL A 146 -16.27 22.73 7.22
CA VAL A 146 -16.54 23.76 6.21
C VAL A 146 -15.66 24.98 6.48
N ARG A 147 -15.63 25.44 7.75
CA ARG A 147 -14.76 26.53 8.17
C ARG A 147 -13.29 26.19 8.01
N ALA A 148 -12.88 24.99 8.41
CA ALA A 148 -11.49 24.55 8.26
C ALA A 148 -11.01 24.67 6.80
N PHE A 149 -11.82 24.21 5.85
CA PHE A 149 -11.48 24.26 4.44
C PHE A 149 -11.60 25.66 3.84
N ALA A 150 -12.51 26.52 4.32
CA ALA A 150 -12.51 27.95 3.98
C ALA A 150 -11.19 28.63 4.38
N VAL A 151 -10.68 28.37 5.59
CA VAL A 151 -9.38 28.89 6.05
C VAL A 151 -8.22 28.36 5.21
N ILE A 152 -8.28 27.10 4.73
CA ILE A 152 -7.28 26.56 3.80
C ILE A 152 -7.32 27.34 2.49
N GLU A 153 -8.51 27.58 1.94
CA GLU A 153 -8.71 28.30 0.68
C GLU A 153 -8.22 29.76 0.72
N GLU A 154 -8.43 30.47 1.83
CA GLU A 154 -7.89 31.81 2.05
C GLU A 154 -6.35 31.83 1.91
N GLY A 155 -5.70 30.73 2.30
CA GLY A 155 -4.24 30.55 2.15
C GLY A 155 -3.77 30.39 0.70
N PHE A 156 -4.67 30.28 -0.28
CA PHE A 156 -4.32 30.18 -1.69
C PHE A 156 -4.08 31.54 -2.35
N ALA A 157 -4.41 32.65 -1.68
CA ALA A 157 -4.22 33.98 -2.23
C ALA A 157 -2.74 34.24 -2.58
N GLY A 158 -2.48 34.66 -3.83
CA GLY A 158 -1.12 34.91 -4.34
C GLY A 158 -0.28 33.66 -4.59
N LYS A 159 -0.82 32.45 -4.42
CA LYS A 159 -0.13 31.18 -4.66
C LYS A 159 -0.24 30.71 -6.10
N THR A 160 0.83 30.10 -6.60
CA THR A 160 0.84 29.40 -7.89
C THR A 160 0.02 28.11 -7.83
N PRO A 161 -0.48 27.58 -8.97
CA PRO A 161 -1.20 26.30 -9.00
C PRO A 161 -0.42 25.14 -8.36
N ARG A 162 0.91 25.13 -8.52
CA ARG A 162 1.79 24.12 -7.91
C ARG A 162 1.81 24.21 -6.39
N GLU A 163 1.91 25.41 -5.83
CA GLU A 163 1.87 25.61 -4.37
C GLU A 163 0.50 25.23 -3.79
N ILE A 164 -0.59 25.53 -4.51
CA ILE A 164 -1.95 25.13 -4.11
C ILE A 164 -2.05 23.61 -4.06
N GLN A 165 -1.58 22.90 -5.09
CA GLN A 165 -1.58 21.44 -5.10
C GLN A 165 -0.73 20.85 -3.97
N GLN A 166 0.44 21.42 -3.70
CA GLN A 166 1.27 21.01 -2.57
C GLN A 166 0.54 21.19 -1.22
N GLN A 167 -0.16 22.31 -1.04
CA GLN A 167 -0.99 22.54 0.15
C GLN A 167 -2.13 21.53 0.23
N LEU A 168 -2.89 21.33 -0.85
CA LEU A 168 -3.99 20.35 -0.89
C LEU A 168 -3.53 18.91 -0.63
N SER A 169 -2.37 18.51 -1.15
CA SER A 169 -1.77 17.20 -0.90
C SER A 169 -1.45 17.00 0.59
N LYS A 170 -0.83 18.00 1.23
CA LYS A 170 -0.55 18.01 2.68
C LYS A 170 -1.83 17.93 3.54
N ARG A 171 -2.99 18.31 3.01
CA ARG A 171 -4.28 18.32 3.73
C ARG A 171 -5.22 17.17 3.34
N SER A 172 -4.77 16.20 2.54
CA SER A 172 -5.61 15.05 2.15
C SER A 172 -6.17 14.26 3.35
N GLY A 173 -5.40 14.15 4.44
CA GLY A 173 -5.87 13.55 5.69
C GLY A 173 -6.98 14.34 6.40
N LEU A 174 -7.01 15.67 6.27
CA LEU A 174 -8.13 16.49 6.78
C LEU A 174 -9.38 16.29 5.93
N PHE A 175 -9.21 16.15 4.62
CA PHE A 175 -10.33 15.88 3.71
C PHE A 175 -10.95 14.52 3.99
N GLU A 176 -10.13 13.50 4.25
CA GLU A 176 -10.59 12.19 4.69
C GLU A 176 -11.44 12.27 5.96
N LYS A 177 -11.00 13.03 6.99
CA LYS A 177 -11.81 13.28 8.19
C LYS A 177 -13.15 13.94 7.86
N TRP A 178 -13.15 14.94 6.97
CA TRP A 178 -14.38 15.61 6.54
C TRP A 178 -15.32 14.65 5.83
N ILE A 179 -14.83 13.86 4.88
CA ILE A 179 -15.64 12.91 4.10
C ILE A 179 -16.31 11.85 4.97
N LEU A 180 -15.65 11.45 6.06
CA LEU A 180 -16.19 10.49 7.01
C LEU A 180 -17.37 11.08 7.79
N ARG A 181 -17.34 12.39 8.06
CA ARG A 181 -18.36 13.13 8.82
C ARG A 181 -19.52 13.62 7.95
N ASP A 182 -19.22 14.30 6.84
CA ASP A 182 -20.20 14.89 5.92
C ASP A 182 -19.73 14.75 4.47
N GLY A 183 -19.93 13.54 3.93
CA GLY A 183 -19.58 13.19 2.55
C GLY A 183 -20.18 14.13 1.50
N PRO A 184 -21.50 14.43 1.54
CA PRO A 184 -22.12 15.34 0.56
C PRO A 184 -21.50 16.74 0.52
N GLN A 185 -21.20 17.36 1.67
CA GLN A 185 -20.58 18.69 1.66
C GLN A 185 -19.11 18.66 1.23
N ALA A 186 -18.36 17.64 1.66
CA ALA A 186 -16.97 17.45 1.22
C ALA A 186 -16.90 17.23 -0.32
N LEU A 187 -17.87 16.49 -0.87
CA LEU A 187 -18.01 16.28 -2.30
C LEU A 187 -18.32 17.58 -3.04
N ALA A 188 -19.32 18.34 -2.58
CA ALA A 188 -19.67 19.62 -3.17
C ALA A 188 -18.49 20.62 -3.11
N TRP A 189 -17.70 20.57 -2.04
CA TRP A 189 -16.46 21.34 -1.94
C TRP A 189 -15.44 20.90 -3.01
N LEU A 190 -15.19 19.60 -3.17
CA LEU A 190 -14.23 19.11 -4.16
C LEU A 190 -14.65 19.52 -5.58
N ASP A 191 -15.92 19.35 -5.92
CA ASP A 191 -16.45 19.71 -7.24
C ASP A 191 -16.26 21.20 -7.54
N ARG A 192 -16.44 22.08 -6.53
CA ARG A 192 -16.14 23.52 -6.68
C ARG A 192 -14.65 23.77 -6.93
N GLN A 193 -13.76 23.07 -6.22
CA GLN A 193 -12.32 23.24 -6.40
C GLN A 193 -11.84 22.70 -7.77
N ILE A 194 -12.45 21.63 -8.27
CA ILE A 194 -12.22 21.11 -9.63
C ILE A 194 -12.68 22.15 -10.65
N ALA A 195 -13.91 22.68 -10.52
CA ALA A 195 -14.43 23.71 -11.42
C ALA A 195 -13.60 25.00 -11.40
N ALA A 196 -12.97 25.33 -10.27
CA ALA A 196 -12.05 26.45 -10.13
C ALA A 196 -10.63 26.17 -10.66
N GLY A 197 -10.38 25.02 -11.29
CA GLY A 197 -9.09 24.65 -11.88
C GLY A 197 -7.97 24.40 -10.85
N ARG A 198 -8.30 24.22 -9.56
CA ARG A 198 -7.28 24.08 -8.50
C ARG A 198 -6.49 22.77 -8.58
N PHE A 199 -7.03 21.81 -9.33
CA PHE A 199 -6.40 20.53 -9.58
C PHE A 199 -5.72 20.43 -10.95
N GLU A 200 -5.73 21.48 -11.79
CA GLU A 200 -5.10 21.42 -13.11
C GLU A 200 -3.58 21.28 -12.99
N SER A 201 -3.06 20.17 -13.50
CA SER A 201 -1.64 19.87 -13.46
C SER A 201 -0.91 20.49 -14.65
N ARG A 202 0.26 21.08 -14.39
CA ARG A 202 1.23 21.43 -15.45
C ARG A 202 2.23 20.28 -15.72
N SER A 203 1.95 19.07 -15.25
CA SER A 203 2.78 17.92 -15.58
C SER A 203 2.71 17.64 -17.09
N LEU A 204 3.80 17.11 -17.66
CA LEU A 204 3.81 16.68 -19.06
C LEU A 204 2.76 15.59 -19.36
N ALA A 205 2.33 14.87 -18.33
CA ALA A 205 1.30 13.84 -18.42
C ALA A 205 -0.13 14.39 -18.34
N GLY A 206 -0.33 15.67 -18.01
CA GLY A 206 -1.66 16.26 -17.82
C GLY A 206 -2.42 15.79 -16.58
N THR A 207 -1.85 14.87 -15.79
CA THR A 207 -2.52 14.23 -14.65
C THR A 207 -2.23 14.93 -13.33
N SER A 208 -3.21 14.92 -12.43
CA SER A 208 -3.15 15.55 -11.10
C SER A 208 -3.20 14.51 -9.99
N THR A 209 -2.03 14.19 -9.42
CA THR A 209 -1.93 13.20 -8.33
C THR A 209 -2.79 13.57 -7.12
N VAL A 210 -2.89 14.86 -6.81
CA VAL A 210 -3.71 15.35 -5.70
C VAL A 210 -5.20 15.13 -5.97
N ARG A 211 -5.67 15.34 -7.22
CA ARG A 211 -7.05 15.03 -7.58
C ARG A 211 -7.32 13.54 -7.44
N GLN A 212 -6.41 12.71 -7.95
CA GLN A 212 -6.51 11.25 -7.88
C GLN A 212 -6.61 10.78 -6.42
N GLU A 213 -5.86 11.38 -5.49
CA GLU A 213 -5.96 11.06 -4.06
C GLU A 213 -7.34 11.42 -3.46
N TYR A 214 -7.90 12.58 -3.81
CA TYR A 214 -9.21 13.01 -3.29
C TYR A 214 -10.36 12.18 -3.88
N GLU A 215 -10.32 11.89 -5.19
CA GLU A 215 -11.30 11.01 -5.84
C GLU A 215 -11.21 9.58 -5.28
N ALA A 216 -10.00 9.08 -4.99
CA ALA A 216 -9.82 7.79 -4.32
C ALA A 216 -10.46 7.75 -2.92
N LEU A 217 -10.34 8.84 -2.14
CA LEU A 217 -10.98 8.96 -0.82
C LEU A 217 -12.52 8.97 -0.92
N ILE A 218 -13.08 9.69 -1.90
CA ILE A 218 -14.53 9.66 -2.17
C ILE A 218 -14.98 8.25 -2.48
N PHE A 219 -14.27 7.56 -3.35
CA PHE A 219 -14.60 6.19 -3.68
C PHE A 219 -14.53 5.28 -2.44
N LEU A 220 -13.47 5.38 -1.62
CA LEU A 220 -13.35 4.53 -0.42
C LEU A 220 -14.56 4.67 0.51
N LYS A 221 -15.16 5.86 0.56
CA LYS A 221 -16.35 6.16 1.36
C LYS A 221 -17.66 5.76 0.70
N THR A 222 -17.84 6.10 -0.57
CA THR A 222 -19.13 5.95 -1.28
C THR A 222 -19.29 4.58 -1.94
N LYS A 223 -18.16 3.92 -2.24
CA LYS A 223 -18.07 2.73 -3.09
C LYS A 223 -18.75 2.92 -4.46
N ASP A 224 -18.87 4.16 -4.92
CA ASP A 224 -19.45 4.51 -6.22
C ASP A 224 -18.34 4.72 -7.26
N GLY A 225 -18.39 3.94 -8.34
CA GLY A 225 -17.45 4.02 -9.46
C GLY A 225 -17.79 5.09 -10.50
N SER A 226 -18.98 5.70 -10.43
CA SER A 226 -19.47 6.64 -11.44
C SER A 226 -18.53 7.85 -11.61
N ARG A 227 -17.97 8.36 -10.51
CA ARG A 227 -17.02 9.47 -10.53
C ARG A 227 -15.70 9.11 -11.20
N ILE A 228 -15.20 7.91 -10.94
CA ILE A 228 -13.98 7.42 -11.59
C ILE A 228 -14.24 7.24 -13.09
N ALA A 229 -15.39 6.69 -13.48
CA ALA A 229 -15.78 6.57 -14.88
C ALA A 229 -15.88 7.93 -15.60
N ALA A 230 -16.26 8.99 -14.87
CA ALA A 230 -16.33 10.36 -15.40
C ALA A 230 -14.97 11.07 -15.53
N LEU A 231 -13.89 10.50 -14.99
CA LEU A 231 -12.53 11.01 -15.20
C LEU A 231 -12.09 10.80 -16.66
N ASP A 232 -11.10 11.60 -17.07
CA ASP A 232 -10.38 11.37 -18.31
C ASP A 232 -9.85 9.93 -18.32
N PRO A 233 -9.94 9.19 -19.44
CA PRO A 233 -9.42 7.83 -19.54
C PRO A 233 -8.01 7.64 -18.98
N LEU A 234 -7.12 8.62 -19.16
CA LEU A 234 -5.74 8.55 -18.67
C LEU A 234 -5.62 8.65 -17.14
N ASP A 235 -6.62 9.18 -16.45
CA ASP A 235 -6.61 9.36 -14.99
C ASP A 235 -7.28 8.19 -14.24
N ARG A 236 -8.07 7.36 -14.91
CA ARG A 236 -8.88 6.29 -14.28
C ARG A 236 -8.02 5.25 -13.57
N LEU A 237 -7.09 4.63 -14.31
CA LEU A 237 -6.21 3.61 -13.76
C LEU A 237 -5.27 4.17 -12.68
N PRO A 238 -4.56 5.32 -12.89
CA PRO A 238 -3.77 5.93 -11.83
C PRO A 238 -4.55 6.24 -10.56
N THR A 239 -5.81 6.70 -10.69
CA THR A 239 -6.69 6.92 -9.52
C THR A 239 -6.88 5.62 -8.75
N LEU A 240 -7.22 4.52 -9.42
CA LEU A 240 -7.41 3.21 -8.79
C LEU A 240 -6.11 2.55 -8.30
N GLN A 241 -4.95 3.04 -8.76
CA GLN A 241 -3.63 2.61 -8.28
C GLN A 241 -3.10 3.47 -7.13
N SER A 242 -3.87 4.47 -6.68
CA SER A 242 -3.53 5.28 -5.51
C SER A 242 -3.15 4.42 -4.31
N TRP A 243 -2.14 4.85 -3.56
CA TRP A 243 -1.66 4.16 -2.35
C TRP A 243 -2.77 3.89 -1.34
N ARG A 244 -3.83 4.71 -1.37
CA ARG A 244 -5.05 4.57 -0.56
C ARG A 244 -5.70 3.19 -0.70
N PHE A 245 -5.62 2.59 -1.89
CA PHE A 245 -6.22 1.28 -2.15
C PHE A 245 -5.37 0.11 -1.68
N GLN A 246 -4.07 0.30 -1.47
CA GLN A 246 -3.15 -0.80 -1.14
C GLN A 246 -3.39 -1.38 0.27
N SER A 247 -4.18 -0.68 1.10
CA SER A 247 -4.53 -1.09 2.46
C SER A 247 -5.99 -1.49 2.64
N LEU A 248 -6.71 -1.73 1.54
CA LEU A 248 -8.06 -2.28 1.61
C LEU A 248 -8.07 -3.63 2.33
N LYS A 249 -9.02 -3.78 3.26
CA LYS A 249 -9.22 -5.04 3.97
C LYS A 249 -9.83 -6.10 3.06
N PRO A 250 -9.64 -7.41 3.34
CA PRO A 250 -10.25 -8.51 2.59
C PRO A 250 -11.72 -8.30 2.20
N GLU A 251 -12.55 -7.84 3.13
CA GLU A 251 -13.98 -7.62 2.95
C GLU A 251 -14.33 -6.49 1.97
N GLU A 252 -13.39 -5.59 1.66
CA GLU A 252 -13.61 -4.46 0.76
C GLU A 252 -13.16 -4.73 -0.69
N GLN A 253 -12.37 -5.78 -0.91
CA GLN A 253 -11.73 -6.08 -2.20
C GLN A 253 -12.74 -6.40 -3.30
N ALA A 254 -13.81 -7.12 -2.98
CA ALA A 254 -14.88 -7.43 -3.94
C ALA A 254 -15.60 -6.16 -4.44
N SER A 255 -15.85 -5.21 -3.52
CA SER A 255 -16.46 -3.92 -3.88
C SER A 255 -15.53 -3.07 -4.74
N PHE A 256 -14.23 -3.09 -4.44
CA PHE A 256 -13.21 -2.43 -5.27
C PHE A 256 -13.12 -3.02 -6.68
N ALA A 257 -13.10 -4.35 -6.82
CA ALA A 257 -13.10 -5.01 -8.13
C ALA A 257 -14.34 -4.67 -8.95
N LYS A 258 -15.52 -4.67 -8.33
CA LYS A 258 -16.76 -4.24 -8.99
C LYS A 258 -16.64 -2.81 -9.53
N VAL A 259 -16.07 -1.89 -8.75
CA VAL A 259 -15.91 -0.51 -9.21
C VAL A 259 -14.86 -0.37 -10.30
N ALA A 260 -13.72 -1.05 -10.21
CA ALA A 260 -12.72 -1.04 -11.27
C ALA A 260 -13.35 -1.45 -12.61
N ARG A 261 -14.20 -2.49 -12.61
CA ARG A 261 -14.96 -2.95 -13.79
C ARG A 261 -15.96 -1.92 -14.31
N THR A 262 -16.63 -1.18 -13.43
CA THR A 262 -17.60 -0.14 -13.84
C THR A 262 -16.95 1.21 -14.17
N SER A 263 -15.65 1.36 -13.94
CA SER A 263 -14.91 2.62 -14.19
C SER A 263 -14.59 2.85 -15.67
N GLY A 264 -15.05 1.98 -16.58
CA GLY A 264 -14.77 2.09 -18.01
C GLY A 264 -13.31 1.76 -18.38
N LEU A 265 -12.66 0.94 -17.56
CA LEU A 265 -11.33 0.35 -17.83
C LEU A 265 -11.47 -0.93 -18.66
N LYS A 266 -10.44 -1.25 -19.46
CA LYS A 266 -10.31 -2.54 -20.13
C LYS A 266 -9.98 -3.64 -19.12
N PRO A 267 -10.30 -4.93 -19.40
CA PRO A 267 -9.98 -6.03 -18.49
C PRO A 267 -8.53 -6.09 -18.01
N SER A 268 -7.57 -5.81 -18.90
CA SER A 268 -6.14 -5.73 -18.55
C SER A 268 -5.82 -4.60 -17.58
N GLU A 269 -6.51 -3.47 -17.69
CA GLU A 269 -6.33 -2.32 -16.78
C GLU A 269 -7.00 -2.58 -15.43
N VAL A 270 -8.15 -3.27 -15.42
CA VAL A 270 -8.78 -3.75 -14.18
C VAL A 270 -7.82 -4.71 -13.45
N ALA A 271 -7.21 -5.64 -14.16
CA ALA A 271 -6.20 -6.53 -13.58
C ALA A 271 -5.02 -5.76 -12.97
N GLU A 272 -4.50 -4.73 -13.66
CA GLU A 272 -3.43 -3.88 -13.14
C GLU A 272 -3.86 -3.02 -11.94
N ALA A 273 -5.14 -2.64 -11.84
CA ALA A 273 -5.68 -1.98 -10.64
C ALA A 273 -5.79 -2.94 -9.44
N LEU A 274 -6.09 -4.22 -9.68
CA LEU A 274 -6.26 -5.25 -8.64
C LEU A 274 -4.93 -5.86 -8.16
N LYS A 275 -3.90 -5.83 -8.99
CA LYS A 275 -2.59 -6.44 -8.73
C LYS A 275 -1.92 -6.05 -7.40
N PRO A 276 -1.94 -4.79 -6.91
CA PRO A 276 -1.38 -4.47 -5.60
C PRO A 276 -2.08 -5.21 -4.44
N LEU A 277 -3.40 -5.39 -4.51
CA LEU A 277 -4.18 -6.11 -3.51
C LEU A 277 -3.87 -7.61 -3.53
N MET A 278 -3.76 -8.18 -4.73
CA MET A 278 -3.36 -9.56 -4.94
C MET A 278 -1.96 -9.82 -4.38
N ASN A 279 -0.98 -8.97 -4.74
CA ASN A 279 0.39 -9.11 -4.25
C ASN A 279 0.47 -9.06 -2.72
N ARG A 280 -0.35 -8.21 -2.07
CA ARG A 280 -0.45 -8.19 -0.61
C ARG A 280 -1.04 -9.48 -0.04
N ALA A 281 -2.08 -10.02 -0.68
CA ALA A 281 -2.68 -11.30 -0.28
C ALA A 281 -1.69 -12.48 -0.41
N MET A 282 -0.83 -12.44 -1.44
CA MET A 282 0.21 -13.45 -1.68
C MET A 282 1.41 -13.35 -0.72
N GLY A 283 1.66 -12.19 -0.12
CA GLY A 283 2.86 -11.96 0.69
C GLY A 283 4.15 -12.24 -0.10
N SER A 284 4.92 -13.26 0.31
CA SER A 284 6.19 -13.67 -0.30
C SER A 284 6.02 -14.59 -1.53
N GLY A 285 4.96 -14.38 -2.33
CA GLY A 285 4.71 -15.16 -3.54
C GLY A 285 3.89 -16.43 -3.35
N ASP A 286 3.11 -16.54 -2.28
CA ASP A 286 2.23 -17.68 -2.02
C ASP A 286 1.02 -17.68 -2.97
N LEU A 287 0.94 -18.70 -3.82
CA LEU A 287 -0.16 -18.87 -4.78
C LEU A 287 -1.49 -19.22 -4.11
N ALA A 288 -1.50 -19.82 -2.92
CA ALA A 288 -2.74 -20.03 -2.18
C ALA A 288 -3.37 -18.69 -1.76
N GLY A 289 -2.53 -17.69 -1.45
CA GLY A 289 -2.97 -16.32 -1.23
C GLY A 289 -3.56 -15.66 -2.48
N ALA A 290 -3.06 -16.00 -3.67
CA ALA A 290 -3.63 -15.55 -4.95
C ALA A 290 -5.00 -16.19 -5.20
N ASP A 291 -5.15 -17.50 -4.98
CA ASP A 291 -6.43 -18.20 -5.16
C ASP A 291 -7.49 -17.66 -4.18
N ALA A 292 -7.14 -17.48 -2.91
CA ALA A 292 -8.04 -16.87 -1.92
C ALA A 292 -8.41 -15.41 -2.30
N PHE A 293 -7.53 -14.68 -2.99
CA PHE A 293 -7.86 -13.38 -3.56
C PHE A 293 -8.84 -13.51 -4.74
N PHE A 294 -8.60 -14.45 -5.67
CA PHE A 294 -9.48 -14.69 -6.83
C PHE A 294 -10.88 -15.12 -6.41
N GLU A 295 -11.01 -15.98 -5.40
CA GLU A 295 -12.32 -16.35 -4.85
C GLU A 295 -13.10 -15.13 -4.33
N ARG A 296 -12.42 -14.18 -3.68
CA ARG A 296 -13.05 -12.97 -3.14
C ARG A 296 -13.46 -11.97 -4.21
N VAL A 297 -12.60 -11.71 -5.19
CA VAL A 297 -12.85 -10.68 -6.21
C VAL A 297 -13.57 -11.19 -7.45
N ALA A 298 -13.62 -12.51 -7.62
CA ALA A 298 -14.18 -13.24 -8.75
C ALA A 298 -13.74 -12.61 -10.09
N PRO A 299 -12.47 -12.76 -10.49
CA PRO A 299 -11.97 -12.18 -11.73
C PRO A 299 -12.78 -12.69 -12.92
N THR A 300 -13.06 -11.81 -13.89
CA THR A 300 -13.72 -12.22 -15.13
C THR A 300 -12.79 -13.13 -15.96
N PRO A 301 -13.32 -13.92 -16.91
CA PRO A 301 -12.49 -14.72 -17.80
C PRO A 301 -11.42 -13.91 -18.55
N GLU A 302 -11.68 -12.64 -18.83
CA GLU A 302 -10.75 -11.73 -19.49
C GLU A 302 -9.71 -11.12 -18.52
N GLU A 303 -10.04 -10.98 -17.23
CA GLU A 303 -9.12 -10.49 -16.19
C GLU A 303 -8.18 -11.59 -15.68
N LEU A 304 -8.69 -12.84 -15.58
CA LEU A 304 -8.02 -13.96 -14.91
C LEU A 304 -6.62 -14.24 -15.49
N PRO A 305 -6.39 -14.28 -16.81
CA PRO A 305 -5.05 -14.51 -17.37
C PRO A 305 -4.05 -13.45 -16.91
N HIS A 306 -4.42 -12.17 -16.95
CA HIS A 306 -3.54 -11.06 -16.57
C HIS A 306 -3.18 -11.09 -15.08
N LEU A 307 -4.16 -11.38 -14.22
CA LEU A 307 -3.93 -11.53 -12.78
C LEU A 307 -3.08 -12.76 -12.47
N SER A 308 -3.34 -13.88 -13.13
CA SER A 308 -2.59 -15.13 -12.93
C SER A 308 -1.14 -14.98 -13.36
N GLU A 309 -0.89 -14.35 -14.51
CA GLU A 309 0.45 -14.00 -14.97
C GLU A 309 1.17 -13.11 -13.96
N ALA A 310 0.51 -12.05 -13.47
CA ALA A 310 1.09 -11.19 -12.43
C ALA A 310 1.43 -11.96 -11.14
N ALA A 311 0.55 -12.86 -10.69
CA ALA A 311 0.79 -13.71 -9.52
C ALA A 311 1.98 -14.65 -9.72
N ALA A 312 2.02 -15.36 -10.85
CA ALA A 312 3.14 -16.22 -11.20
C ALA A 312 4.45 -15.44 -11.30
N GLY A 313 4.42 -14.22 -11.86
CA GLY A 313 5.57 -13.32 -11.92
C GLY A 313 6.10 -12.93 -10.53
N THR A 314 5.20 -12.58 -9.61
CA THR A 314 5.54 -12.29 -8.20
C THR A 314 6.15 -13.51 -7.51
N ALA A 315 5.56 -14.70 -7.68
CA ALA A 315 6.07 -15.95 -7.10
C ALA A 315 7.47 -16.29 -7.65
N MET A 316 7.65 -16.26 -8.97
CA MET A 316 8.94 -16.49 -9.63
C MET A 316 10.02 -15.52 -9.17
N PHE A 317 9.68 -14.24 -9.01
CA PHE A 317 10.64 -13.24 -8.51
C PHE A 317 11.01 -13.47 -7.05
N ALA A 318 10.08 -13.92 -6.21
CA ALA A 318 10.36 -14.30 -4.83
C ALA A 318 11.29 -15.51 -4.74
N LEU A 319 11.13 -16.50 -5.62
CA LEU A 319 12.03 -17.66 -5.73
C LEU A 319 13.43 -17.23 -6.19
N GLY A 320 13.54 -16.41 -7.24
CA GLY A 320 14.84 -15.97 -7.76
C GLY A 320 15.70 -15.17 -6.77
N LYS A 321 15.11 -14.63 -5.70
CA LYS A 321 15.85 -14.01 -4.59
C LYS A 321 16.47 -15.04 -3.63
N LYS A 322 16.00 -16.27 -3.65
CA LYS A 322 16.46 -17.37 -2.81
C LYS A 322 17.29 -18.30 -3.69
N ALA A 323 18.61 -18.20 -3.54
CA ALA A 323 19.58 -18.80 -4.43
C ALA A 323 19.53 -20.35 -4.50
N ASP A 324 18.63 -21.03 -3.81
CA ASP A 324 18.47 -22.48 -3.77
C ASP A 324 17.08 -22.97 -4.25
N GLN A 325 16.11 -22.08 -4.49
CA GLN A 325 14.71 -22.48 -4.73
C GLN A 325 14.30 -22.53 -6.21
N LEU A 326 15.14 -22.09 -7.14
CA LEU A 326 14.80 -22.15 -8.58
C LEU A 326 14.74 -23.59 -9.11
N THR A 327 15.56 -24.50 -8.56
CA THR A 327 15.63 -25.91 -8.99
C THR A 327 14.64 -26.83 -8.26
N GLY A 328 13.92 -26.30 -7.28
CA GLY A 328 12.97 -27.06 -6.47
C GLY A 328 11.65 -27.38 -7.20
N ASP A 329 10.68 -27.88 -6.45
CA ASP A 329 9.35 -28.25 -6.96
C ASP A 329 8.44 -27.03 -7.16
N GLU A 330 8.89 -25.86 -6.70
CA GLU A 330 8.12 -24.62 -6.74
C GLU A 330 7.92 -24.09 -8.17
N VAL A 331 8.93 -24.14 -9.05
CA VAL A 331 8.78 -23.66 -10.44
C VAL A 331 7.80 -24.54 -11.24
N PRO A 332 7.90 -25.89 -11.22
CA PRO A 332 6.86 -26.76 -11.79
C PRO A 332 5.46 -26.50 -11.21
N ALA A 333 5.35 -26.28 -9.90
CA ALA A 333 4.07 -25.97 -9.27
C ALA A 333 3.47 -24.64 -9.76
N ILE A 334 4.29 -23.58 -9.88
CA ILE A 334 3.86 -22.29 -10.45
C ILE A 334 3.42 -22.46 -11.91
N ARG A 335 4.18 -23.23 -12.70
CA ARG A 335 3.82 -23.52 -14.10
C ARG A 335 2.47 -24.21 -14.19
N SER A 336 2.25 -25.30 -13.43
CA SER A 336 0.99 -26.04 -13.42
C SER A 336 -0.18 -25.13 -13.02
N TRP A 337 0.00 -24.36 -11.95
CA TRP A 337 -1.03 -23.42 -11.48
C TRP A 337 -1.38 -22.36 -12.53
N LEU A 338 -0.39 -21.85 -13.26
CA LEU A 338 -0.60 -20.83 -14.28
C LEU A 338 -1.26 -21.40 -15.54
N THR A 339 -0.85 -22.58 -16.01
CA THR A 339 -1.41 -23.21 -17.21
C THR A 339 -2.86 -23.66 -17.02
N GLU A 340 -3.30 -23.92 -15.79
CA GLU A 340 -4.71 -24.11 -15.44
C GLU A 340 -5.56 -22.84 -15.63
N LYS A 341 -4.95 -21.66 -15.51
CA LYS A 341 -5.66 -20.36 -15.48
C LYS A 341 -5.45 -19.51 -16.74
N SER A 342 -4.39 -19.77 -17.51
CA SER A 342 -4.05 -19.04 -18.74
C SER A 342 -3.47 -19.98 -19.79
N ALA A 343 -4.04 -19.95 -21.00
CA ALA A 343 -3.51 -20.66 -22.16
C ALA A 343 -2.08 -20.22 -22.54
N GLY A 344 -1.67 -19.01 -22.13
CA GLY A 344 -0.32 -18.46 -22.33
C GLY A 344 0.69 -18.82 -21.24
N GLY A 345 0.34 -19.70 -20.30
CA GLY A 345 1.16 -19.97 -19.11
C GLY A 345 2.60 -20.39 -19.41
N ASP A 346 2.81 -21.29 -20.38
CA ASP A 346 4.16 -21.74 -20.76
C ASP A 346 5.00 -20.63 -21.37
N ALA A 347 4.41 -19.82 -22.26
CA ALA A 347 5.08 -18.66 -22.84
C ALA A 347 5.51 -17.66 -21.74
N TYR A 348 4.63 -17.43 -20.76
CA TYR A 348 4.90 -16.51 -19.66
C TYR A 348 6.02 -17.04 -18.74
N ILE A 349 5.98 -18.31 -18.32
CA ILE A 349 7.04 -18.92 -17.50
C ILE A 349 8.38 -18.87 -18.24
N GLY A 350 8.39 -19.22 -19.53
CA GLY A 350 9.58 -19.11 -20.37
C GLY A 350 10.16 -17.71 -20.35
N SER A 351 9.31 -16.69 -20.57
CA SER A 351 9.73 -15.29 -20.53
C SER A 351 10.27 -14.88 -19.15
N MET A 352 9.64 -15.31 -18.06
CA MET A 352 10.09 -15.00 -16.70
C MET A 352 11.45 -15.61 -16.38
N ILE A 353 11.69 -16.86 -16.74
CA ILE A 353 12.99 -17.52 -16.58
C ILE A 353 14.05 -16.78 -17.42
N GLY A 354 13.71 -16.39 -18.67
CA GLY A 354 14.62 -15.65 -19.54
C GLY A 354 14.97 -14.27 -18.99
N LYS A 355 13.99 -13.53 -18.47
CA LYS A 355 14.22 -12.26 -17.75
C LYS A 355 15.07 -12.46 -16.50
N GLY A 356 14.85 -13.55 -15.77
CA GLY A 356 15.67 -13.94 -14.61
C GLY A 356 17.14 -14.11 -14.99
N PHE A 357 17.40 -14.89 -16.04
CA PHE A 357 18.73 -15.07 -16.63
C PHE A 357 19.37 -13.73 -16.98
N SER A 358 18.67 -12.90 -17.77
CA SER A 358 19.12 -11.58 -18.16
C SER A 358 19.43 -10.63 -17.00
N ASN A 359 18.81 -10.87 -15.84
CA ASN A 359 19.00 -10.10 -14.62
C ASN A 359 20.07 -10.68 -13.67
N GLY A 360 20.74 -11.76 -14.07
CA GLY A 360 21.86 -12.37 -13.34
C GLY A 360 21.45 -13.45 -12.34
N TRP A 361 20.31 -14.10 -12.53
CA TRP A 361 20.02 -15.36 -11.80
C TRP A 361 21.04 -16.43 -12.19
N ASP A 362 21.28 -17.38 -11.29
CA ASP A 362 22.27 -18.44 -11.51
C ASP A 362 21.91 -19.27 -12.75
N SER A 363 22.83 -19.31 -13.70
CA SER A 363 22.58 -19.92 -15.01
C SER A 363 22.47 -21.43 -14.93
N ALA A 364 23.24 -22.08 -14.05
CA ALA A 364 23.19 -23.52 -13.87
C ALA A 364 21.82 -23.94 -13.34
N GLN A 365 21.26 -23.18 -12.40
CA GLN A 365 19.90 -23.39 -11.91
C GLN A 365 18.85 -23.16 -12.98
N ILE A 366 18.98 -22.09 -13.76
CA ILE A 366 18.05 -21.82 -14.87
C ILE A 366 18.01 -22.96 -15.88
N PHE A 367 19.17 -23.42 -16.36
CA PHE A 367 19.19 -24.50 -17.34
C PHE A 367 18.71 -25.83 -16.75
N THR A 368 19.05 -26.11 -15.48
CA THR A 368 18.50 -27.28 -14.76
C THR A 368 16.98 -27.21 -14.66
N THR A 369 16.43 -26.03 -14.38
CA THR A 369 14.99 -25.80 -14.27
C THR A 369 14.31 -25.95 -15.62
N LEU A 370 14.86 -25.36 -16.68
CA LEU A 370 14.33 -25.50 -18.05
C LEU A 370 14.34 -26.96 -18.52
N ASP A 371 15.44 -27.68 -18.28
CA ASP A 371 15.56 -29.10 -18.62
C ASP A 371 14.51 -29.93 -17.90
N ARG A 372 14.30 -29.66 -16.61
CA ARG A 372 13.27 -30.33 -15.81
C ARG A 372 11.88 -30.05 -16.37
N LEU A 373 11.51 -28.78 -16.54
CA LEU A 373 10.21 -28.38 -17.08
C LEU A 373 9.94 -29.01 -18.46
N GLN A 374 10.95 -29.04 -19.34
CA GLN A 374 10.80 -29.60 -20.67
C GLN A 374 10.67 -31.13 -20.68
N LYS A 375 11.30 -31.83 -19.72
CA LYS A 375 11.14 -33.28 -19.55
C LYS A 375 9.77 -33.64 -19.00
N ASP A 376 9.29 -32.89 -18.02
CA ASP A 376 8.01 -33.15 -17.35
C ASP A 376 6.82 -32.86 -18.27
N GLN A 377 6.87 -31.73 -18.99
CA GLN A 377 5.84 -31.36 -19.96
C GLN A 377 6.47 -30.55 -21.12
N PRO A 378 6.79 -31.19 -22.26
CA PRO A 378 7.41 -30.52 -23.40
C PRO A 378 6.56 -29.35 -23.92
N SER A 379 7.19 -28.19 -24.11
CA SER A 379 6.52 -27.01 -24.64
C SER A 379 7.44 -26.15 -25.50
N ASP A 380 7.07 -26.00 -26.77
CA ASP A 380 7.78 -25.09 -27.68
C ASP A 380 7.68 -23.64 -27.22
N GLU A 381 6.55 -23.25 -26.61
CA GLU A 381 6.33 -21.88 -26.11
C GLU A 381 7.27 -21.55 -24.94
N LEU A 382 7.52 -22.50 -24.05
CA LEU A 382 8.44 -22.33 -22.93
C LEU A 382 9.85 -21.97 -23.42
N ILE A 383 10.38 -22.78 -24.33
CA ILE A 383 11.76 -22.63 -24.83
C ILE A 383 11.87 -21.39 -25.72
N SER A 384 10.91 -21.14 -26.63
CA SER A 384 10.96 -19.97 -27.50
C SER A 384 10.94 -18.67 -26.71
N ASN A 385 10.06 -18.56 -25.70
CA ASN A 385 9.92 -17.32 -24.92
C ASN A 385 11.08 -17.12 -23.93
N PHE A 386 11.68 -18.20 -23.41
CA PHE A 386 12.95 -18.13 -22.69
C PHE A 386 14.04 -17.50 -23.56
N LEU A 387 14.26 -18.04 -24.76
CA LEU A 387 15.32 -17.60 -25.66
C LEU A 387 15.14 -16.14 -26.08
N LEU A 388 13.92 -15.74 -26.45
CA LEU A 388 13.60 -14.36 -26.84
C LEU A 388 13.78 -13.38 -25.68
N SER A 389 13.46 -13.77 -24.44
CA SER A 389 13.61 -12.89 -23.28
C SER A 389 15.07 -12.82 -22.81
N ALA A 390 15.79 -13.95 -22.82
CA ALA A 390 17.19 -14.04 -22.44
C ALA A 390 18.11 -13.22 -23.37
N SER A 391 17.77 -13.13 -24.66
CA SER A 391 18.55 -12.38 -25.65
C SER A 391 18.43 -10.85 -25.53
N GLN A 392 17.40 -10.35 -24.84
CA GLN A 392 17.17 -8.92 -24.62
C GLN A 392 17.91 -8.37 -23.39
N GLY A 393 18.64 -9.22 -22.66
CA GLY A 393 19.25 -8.91 -21.37
C GLY A 393 20.51 -8.05 -21.42
N ASN A 394 20.70 -7.24 -20.37
CA ASN A 394 21.86 -6.35 -20.24
C ASN A 394 22.97 -6.91 -19.34
N LYS A 395 22.66 -7.76 -18.34
CA LYS A 395 23.66 -8.22 -17.34
C LYS A 395 24.31 -9.54 -17.71
N GLN A 396 23.55 -10.44 -18.31
CA GLN A 396 24.06 -11.72 -18.79
C GLN A 396 23.64 -11.94 -20.24
N LYS A 397 24.60 -12.40 -21.05
CA LYS A 397 24.37 -12.74 -22.47
C LYS A 397 24.32 -14.24 -22.63
N LEU A 398 23.29 -14.71 -23.32
CA LEU A 398 23.19 -16.10 -23.73
C LEU A 398 24.17 -16.34 -24.89
N ASP A 399 25.09 -17.29 -24.74
CA ASP A 399 25.99 -17.63 -25.83
C ASP A 399 25.23 -18.29 -26.98
N TYR A 400 25.68 -18.04 -28.21
CA TYR A 400 24.98 -18.48 -29.42
C TYR A 400 24.92 -20.01 -29.54
N ALA A 401 25.94 -20.73 -29.06
CA ALA A 401 25.97 -22.18 -29.13
C ALA A 401 24.89 -22.81 -28.22
N THR A 402 24.79 -22.35 -26.98
CA THR A 402 23.72 -22.74 -26.04
C THR A 402 22.34 -22.34 -26.56
N ALA A 403 22.21 -21.12 -27.09
CA ALA A 403 20.96 -20.66 -27.68
C ALA A 403 20.49 -21.58 -28.81
N ARG A 404 21.42 -22.01 -29.68
CA ARG A 404 21.14 -22.92 -30.79
C ARG A 404 20.80 -24.33 -30.32
N ASP A 405 21.50 -24.85 -29.31
CA ASP A 405 21.15 -26.15 -28.70
C ASP A 405 19.73 -26.16 -28.15
N LEU A 406 19.37 -25.13 -27.38
CA LEU A 406 18.02 -24.97 -26.83
C LEU A 406 16.98 -24.80 -27.94
N ALA A 407 17.25 -23.99 -28.97
CA ALA A 407 16.33 -23.79 -30.09
C ALA A 407 16.06 -25.10 -30.85
N ASN A 408 17.02 -26.01 -30.94
CA ASN A 408 16.83 -27.32 -31.57
C ASN A 408 15.82 -28.21 -30.84
N ARG A 409 15.45 -27.88 -29.60
CA ARG A 409 14.41 -28.57 -28.82
C ARG A 409 13.00 -28.08 -29.13
N ILE A 410 12.85 -27.00 -29.90
CA ILE A 410 11.56 -26.50 -30.40
C ILE A 410 11.11 -27.37 -31.58
N SER A 411 10.00 -28.09 -31.44
CA SER A 411 9.50 -29.02 -32.45
C SER A 411 8.97 -28.32 -33.69
N ASN A 412 8.32 -27.18 -33.54
CA ASN A 412 7.82 -26.36 -34.64
C ASN A 412 8.99 -25.67 -35.38
N LEU A 413 9.26 -26.13 -36.60
CA LEU A 413 10.39 -25.65 -37.41
C LEU A 413 10.28 -24.16 -37.79
N GLY A 414 9.07 -23.66 -38.04
CA GLY A 414 8.85 -22.23 -38.33
C GLY A 414 9.22 -21.37 -37.13
N LYS A 415 8.68 -21.71 -35.96
CA LYS A 415 9.00 -21.03 -34.70
C LYS A 415 10.48 -21.12 -34.35
N ARG A 416 11.11 -22.27 -34.56
CA ARG A 416 12.55 -22.46 -34.37
C ARG A 416 13.35 -21.48 -35.23
N ALA A 417 13.02 -21.37 -36.51
CA ALA A 417 13.68 -20.45 -37.43
C ALA A 417 13.48 -18.99 -36.99
N ASP A 418 12.26 -18.61 -36.61
CA ASP A 418 11.95 -17.25 -36.14
C ASP A 418 12.76 -16.87 -34.89
N VAL A 419 12.87 -17.78 -33.92
CA VAL A 419 13.66 -17.56 -32.69
C VAL A 419 15.15 -17.42 -33.01
N LEU A 420 15.71 -18.29 -33.86
CA LEU A 420 17.12 -18.21 -34.25
C LEU A 420 17.43 -16.89 -34.98
N ASN A 421 16.58 -16.50 -35.94
CA ASN A 421 16.71 -15.24 -36.66
C ASN A 421 16.68 -14.03 -35.70
N ALA A 422 15.78 -14.05 -34.71
CA ALA A 422 15.67 -12.98 -33.72
C ALA A 422 16.93 -12.88 -32.83
N ILE A 423 17.52 -14.01 -32.44
CA ILE A 423 18.75 -14.04 -31.65
C ILE A 423 19.94 -13.52 -32.47
N GLU A 424 20.05 -13.92 -33.74
CA GLU A 424 21.12 -13.46 -34.65
C GLU A 424 21.04 -11.95 -34.90
N ALA A 425 19.84 -11.42 -35.14
CA ALA A 425 19.60 -9.99 -35.31
C ALA A 425 19.91 -9.18 -34.04
N GLY A 426 19.73 -9.76 -32.85
CA GLY A 426 20.07 -9.13 -31.57
C GLY A 426 21.57 -9.13 -31.25
N GLN A 427 22.35 -10.03 -31.86
CA GLN A 427 23.79 -10.12 -31.68
C GLN A 427 24.60 -9.25 -32.65
N THR A 428 23.97 -8.73 -33.70
CA THR A 428 24.61 -7.80 -34.61
C THR A 428 24.81 -6.45 -33.90
N PRO A 429 26.04 -5.91 -33.83
CA PRO A 429 26.25 -4.58 -33.27
C PRO A 429 25.38 -3.58 -34.03
N ARG A 430 24.53 -2.83 -33.33
CA ARG A 430 23.87 -1.68 -33.96
C ARG A 430 24.98 -0.68 -34.34
N PRO A 431 25.03 -0.22 -35.60
CA PRO A 431 26.09 0.66 -36.09
C PRO A 431 26.18 1.97 -35.32
#